data_AF-A0A967Z941-F1
#
_entry.id   AF-A0A967Z941-F1
#
_cell.length_a   1.000
_cell.length_b   1.000
_cell.length_c   1.000
_cell.angle_alpha   90.00
_cell.angle_beta   90.00
_cell.angle_gamma   90.00
#
_symmetry.space_group_name_H-M   'P 1'
#
loop_
_entity.id
_entity.type
_entity.pdbx_description
1 polymer ?
#
loop_
_entity_poly.entity_id
_entity_poly.type
_entity_poly.pdbx_seq_one_letter_code
_entity_poly.pdbx_strand_id
1 'polypeptide(L)'
;VAPLWWGLAMGVGLGGNGTHIGSTANVFIVTISERLAREENDRSLAITPGLWFKKGSPVMLGTLAVSTVIFWVFFEFFARPI
;
A
#
# COMPACT_ATOMS: atom_id res chain seq x y z
N VAL A 1 -18.12 14.47 -10.78
CA VAL A 1 -17.98 13.65 -9.55
C VAL A 1 -17.22 12.35 -9.79
N ALA A 2 -17.41 11.68 -10.93
CA ALA A 2 -16.64 10.50 -11.35
C ALA A 2 -15.11 10.56 -11.09
N PRO A 3 -14.37 11.65 -11.42
CA PRO A 3 -12.93 11.69 -11.19
C PRO A 3 -12.58 11.67 -9.69
N LEU A 4 -13.41 12.24 -8.82
CA LEU A 4 -13.18 12.18 -7.37
C LEU A 4 -13.30 10.75 -6.83
N TRP A 5 -14.25 9.96 -7.35
CA TRP A 5 -14.40 8.56 -6.97
C TRP A 5 -13.19 7.71 -7.40
N TRP A 6 -12.70 7.92 -8.62
CA TRP A 6 -11.50 7.24 -9.09
C TRP A 6 -10.25 7.64 -8.30
N GLY A 7 -10.09 8.93 -8.01
CA GLY A 7 -8.99 9.43 -7.17
C GLY A 7 -9.03 8.85 -5.75
N LEU A 8 -10.21 8.78 -5.13
CA LEU A 8 -10.40 8.16 -3.81
C LEU A 8 -10.06 6.67 -3.84
N ALA A 9 -10.55 5.92 -4.84
CA ALA A 9 -10.28 4.49 -4.98
C ALA A 9 -8.78 4.20 -5.12
N MET A 10 -8.07 4.96 -5.97
CA MET A 10 -6.61 4.87 -6.11
C MET A 10 -5.88 5.24 -4.83
N GLY A 11 -6.28 6.34 -4.17
CA GLY A 11 -5.69 6.80 -2.93
C GLY A 11 -5.79 5.79 -1.79
N VAL A 12 -6.98 5.20 -1.60
CA VAL A 12 -7.20 4.17 -0.56
C VAL A 12 -6.44 2.89 -0.90
N GLY A 13 -6.50 2.42 -2.15
CA GLY A 13 -5.84 1.17 -2.56
C GLY A 13 -4.31 1.22 -2.45
N LEU A 14 -3.70 2.33 -2.88
CA LEU A 14 -2.24 2.50 -2.84
C LEU A 14 -1.77 2.95 -1.44
N GLY A 15 -2.52 3.85 -0.80
CA GLY A 15 -2.21 4.40 0.51
C GLY A 15 -2.22 3.37 1.64
N GLY A 16 -3.05 2.32 1.54
CA GLY A 16 -3.08 1.22 2.52
C GLY A 16 -1.73 0.51 2.71
N ASN A 17 -0.80 0.62 1.75
CA ASN A 17 0.52 -0.01 1.86
C ASN A 17 1.49 0.71 2.79
N GLY A 18 1.17 1.93 3.24
CA GLY A 18 2.00 2.68 4.19
C GLY A 18 2.15 2.00 5.55
N THR A 19 1.25 1.06 5.88
CA THR A 19 1.31 0.31 7.14
C THR A 19 1.14 -1.19 6.90
N HIS A 20 1.75 -1.97 7.79
CA HIS A 20 1.67 -3.43 7.80
C HIS A 20 0.27 -3.98 8.13
N ILE A 21 -0.68 -3.13 8.55
CA ILE A 21 -2.08 -3.50 8.83
C ILE A 21 -3.09 -2.88 7.85
N GLY A 22 -2.62 -2.17 6.82
CA GLY A 22 -3.53 -1.43 5.92
C GLY A 22 -4.25 -2.29 4.88
N SER A 23 -3.93 -3.58 4.79
CA SER A 23 -4.67 -4.55 3.97
C SER A 23 -4.63 -5.94 4.61
N THR A 24 -5.56 -6.82 4.21
CA THR A 24 -5.56 -8.23 4.63
C THR A 24 -4.29 -8.95 4.19
N ALA A 25 -3.77 -8.64 3.00
CA ALA A 25 -2.51 -9.18 2.49
C ALA A 25 -1.30 -8.76 3.35
N ASN A 26 -1.28 -7.50 3.83
CA ASN A 26 -0.21 -7.00 4.68
C ASN A 26 -0.21 -7.72 6.04
N VAL A 27 -1.39 -7.91 6.64
CA VAL A 27 -1.51 -8.67 7.90
C VAL A 27 -1.09 -10.12 7.70
N PHE A 28 -1.50 -10.74 6.59
CA PHE A 28 -1.16 -12.13 6.28
C PHE A 28 0.36 -12.36 6.17
N ILE A 29 1.09 -11.47 5.47
CA ILE A 29 2.54 -11.62 5.36
C ILE A 29 3.25 -11.36 6.70
N VAL A 30 2.75 -10.46 7.54
CA VAL A 30 3.25 -10.26 8.91
C VAL A 30 3.08 -11.55 9.71
N THR A 31 1.89 -12.16 9.70
CA THR A 31 1.63 -13.42 10.40
C THR A 31 2.53 -14.55 9.92
N ILE A 32 2.76 -14.67 8.61
CA ILE A 32 3.72 -15.65 8.05
C ILE A 32 5.14 -15.36 8.56
N SER A 33 5.59 -14.10 8.52
CA SER A 33 6.92 -13.72 8.98
C SER A 33 7.14 -14.03 10.46
N GLU A 34 6.11 -13.81 11.30
CA GLU A 34 6.15 -14.14 12.72
C GLU A 34 6.20 -15.65 12.97
N ARG A 35 5.47 -16.42 12.15
CA ARG A 35 5.49 -17.88 12.23
C ARG A 35 6.87 -18.43 11.84
N LEU A 36 7.45 -17.95 10.74
CA LEU A 36 8.81 -18.33 10.31
C LEU A 36 9.86 -17.98 11.37
N ALA A 37 9.78 -16.78 11.95
CA ALA A 37 10.68 -16.36 13.03
C ALA A 37 10.62 -17.29 14.27
N ARG A 38 9.44 -17.87 14.56
CA ARG A 38 9.29 -18.86 15.65
C ARG A 38 9.82 -20.23 15.26
N GLU A 39 9.57 -20.68 14.03
CA GLU A 39 10.00 -22.00 13.54
C GLU A 39 11.53 -22.07 13.43
N GLU A 40 12.19 -21.00 12.98
CA GLU A 40 13.65 -20.93 12.82
C GLU A 40 14.37 -20.40 14.08
N ASN A 41 13.63 -20.02 15.12
CA ASN A 41 14.15 -19.38 16.35
C ASN A 41 15.01 -18.13 16.06
N ASP A 42 14.70 -17.41 14.98
CA ASP A 42 15.34 -16.16 14.59
C ASP A 42 14.31 -15.02 14.48
N ARG A 43 14.36 -14.08 15.43
CA ARG A 43 13.49 -12.89 15.43
C ARG A 43 13.79 -11.89 14.31
N SER A 44 14.94 -11.99 13.65
CA SER A 44 15.32 -11.09 12.55
C SER A 44 14.38 -11.21 11.34
N LEU A 45 13.72 -12.36 11.20
CA LEU A 45 12.77 -12.67 10.13
C LEU A 45 11.40 -12.02 10.32
N ALA A 46 11.06 -11.63 11.55
CA ALA A 46 9.76 -11.05 11.86
C ALA A 46 9.65 -9.62 11.32
N ILE A 47 8.56 -9.33 10.62
CA ILE A 47 8.26 -7.98 10.13
C ILE A 47 7.77 -7.12 11.31
N THR A 48 8.54 -6.10 11.66
CA THR A 48 8.13 -5.12 12.68
C THR A 48 7.41 -3.91 12.06
N PRO A 49 6.54 -3.22 12.82
CA PRO A 49 5.87 -2.01 12.34
C PRO A 49 6.85 -0.94 11.83
N GLY A 50 7.96 -0.73 12.54
CA GLY A 50 8.99 0.24 12.17
C GLY A 50 9.74 -0.16 10.90
N LEU A 51 10.05 -1.45 10.74
CA LEU A 51 10.67 -1.98 9.52
C LEU A 51 9.75 -1.78 8.31
N TRP A 52 8.46 -2.09 8.46
CA TRP A 52 7.48 -1.87 7.40
C TRP A 52 7.37 -0.39 7.08
N PHE A 53 7.20 0.50 8.07
CA PHE A 53 7.06 1.92 7.81
C PHE A 53 8.28 2.48 7.05
N LYS A 54 9.49 2.13 7.48
CA LYS A 54 10.73 2.59 6.82
C LYS A 54 10.83 2.19 5.35
N LYS A 55 10.31 1.02 4.96
CA LYS A 55 10.36 0.51 3.57
C LYS A 55 9.09 0.81 2.77
N GLY A 56 7.94 0.62 3.39
CA GLY A 56 6.60 0.77 2.84
C GLY A 56 6.20 2.22 2.61
N SER A 57 6.56 3.16 3.49
CA SER A 57 6.21 4.57 3.29
C SER A 57 6.86 5.19 2.05
N PRO A 58 8.16 5.00 1.76
CA PRO A 58 8.74 5.45 0.49
C PRO A 58 8.06 4.82 -0.74
N VAL A 59 7.75 3.52 -0.69
CA VAL A 59 7.08 2.82 -1.79
C VAL A 59 5.67 3.35 -1.99
N MET A 60 4.90 3.52 -0.91
CA MET A 60 3.54 4.10 -0.94
C MET A 60 3.56 5.51 -1.54
N LEU A 61 4.48 6.37 -1.12
CA LEU A 61 4.59 7.73 -1.67
C LEU A 61 4.96 7.69 -3.16
N GLY A 62 5.89 6.82 -3.55
CA GLY A 62 6.27 6.64 -4.95
C GLY A 62 5.08 6.19 -5.81
N THR A 63 4.31 5.19 -5.36
CA THR A 63 3.15 4.70 -6.11
C THR A 63 2.01 5.72 -6.13
N LEU A 64 1.75 6.44 -5.03
CA LEU A 64 0.79 7.55 -5.01
C LEU A 64 1.19 8.68 -5.95
N ALA A 65 2.48 9.03 -6.01
CA ALA A 65 2.97 10.05 -6.94
C ALA A 65 2.78 9.61 -8.40
N VAL A 66 3.15 8.37 -8.73
CA VAL A 66 2.94 7.80 -10.07
C VAL A 66 1.45 7.76 -10.42
N SER A 67 0.61 7.33 -9.49
CA SER A 67 -0.84 7.30 -9.66
C SER A 67 -1.41 8.71 -9.87
N THR A 68 -0.88 9.71 -9.17
CA THR A 68 -1.28 11.12 -9.33
C THR A 68 -0.92 11.64 -10.71
N VAL A 69 0.29 11.32 -11.22
CA VAL A 69 0.71 11.68 -12.57
C VAL A 69 -0.17 11.01 -13.62
N ILE A 70 -0.44 9.71 -13.48
CA ILE A 70 -1.35 8.97 -14.38
C ILE A 70 -2.75 9.59 -14.34
N PHE A 71 -3.28 9.86 -13.16
CA PHE A 71 -4.59 10.47 -12.98
C PHE A 71 -4.68 11.83 -13.68
N TRP A 72 -3.63 12.64 -13.57
CA TRP A 72 -3.56 13.96 -14.18
C TRP A 72 -3.45 13.89 -15.70
N VAL A 73 -2.57 13.04 -16.25
CA VAL A 73 -2.40 12.86 -17.70
C VAL A 73 -3.67 12.31 -18.36
N PHE A 74 -4.36 11.39 -17.69
CA PHE A 74 -5.58 10.75 -18.18
C PHE A 74 -6.85 11.35 -17.57
N PHE A 75 -6.81 12.61 -17.10
CA PHE A 75 -7.94 13.21 -16.41
C PHE A 75 -9.23 13.18 -17.25
N GLU A 76 -9.13 13.48 -18.54
CA GLU A 76 -10.27 13.43 -19.48
C GLU A 76 -10.91 12.04 -19.58
N PHE A 77 -10.13 10.97 -19.40
CA PHE A 77 -10.65 9.61 -19.37
C PHE A 77 -11.44 9.35 -18.08
N PHE A 78 -10.87 9.73 -16.92
CA PHE A 78 -11.52 9.56 -15.60
C PHE A 78 -12.69 10.51 -15.36
N ALA A 79 -12.76 11.62 -16.10
CA ALA A 79 -13.85 12.60 -16.03
C ALA A 79 -15.12 12.13 -16.77
N ARG A 80 -15.01 11.13 -17.65
CA ARG A 80 -16.16 10.60 -18.40
C ARG A 80 -17.22 10.06 -17.42
N PRO A 81 -18.51 10.30 -17.72
CA PRO A 81 -19.58 9.72 -16.93
C PRO A 81 -19.48 8.19 -16.97
N ILE A 82 -19.55 7.60 -15.78
CA ILE A 82 -19.66 6.17 -15.52
C ILE A 82 -21.04 5.65 -15.92
#